data_AF-A0A2N2C985-F1
#
_entry.id   AF-A0A2N2C985-F1
#
_cell.length_a   1.000
_cell.length_b   1.000
_cell.length_c   1.000
_cell.angle_alpha   90.00
_cell.angle_beta   90.00
_cell.angle_gamma   90.00
#
_symmetry.space_group_name_H-M   'P 1'
#
loop_
_entity.id
_entity.type
_entity.pdbx_description
1 polymer ?
#
loop_
_entity_poly.entity_id
_entity_poly.type
_entity_poly.pdbx_seq_one_letter_code
_entity_poly.pdbx_strand_id
1 'polypeptide(L)'
;MKKGIAVLLTLIMSFSLVACQEKAEEVSNNTPESTPVVGEEQTGEVANGEIPSAIEGKVLKMALIKEWGTGTHMITHINGVKNEAARYGIELSVIDANNDLAKMAEGIDNAVTNKMDAILLSHGKADALTGAVQKALEAGIPVIVFDNDFDIPEEIHKGKLVSLDQYDLMMGLLSQMALVQELDGKGNVVYNRVANVPPTDKRHRIWEGGILPTYTGLNVINTIDLGTDNPMPKAQTALETLLTTGNDIDAVYAVWDEYAKGFYNALVAEQEASNRTIPLYSVDISDQDLAMMQDHPEIWRASAAVDPTVVGQVQIRLALKALAGEKIPRYYSLKPVLIHVDDLPSKDERRVTMADLAEFYEGWGSTTDFIEDWMLALEQAQ
;
A
#
# COMPACT_ATOMS: atom_id res chain seq x y z
N MET A 1 -4.56 -63.54 -29.23
CA MET A 1 -3.84 -63.65 -30.53
C MET A 1 -2.77 -62.56 -30.53
N LYS A 2 -1.50 -62.85 -30.22
CA LYS A 2 -0.40 -63.20 -31.18
C LYS A 2 -0.26 -62.10 -32.25
N LYS A 3 0.83 -61.35 -32.47
CA LYS A 3 2.29 -61.32 -32.16
C LYS A 3 2.73 -59.83 -32.40
N GLY A 4 3.79 -59.22 -31.87
CA GLY A 4 5.17 -59.66 -31.68
C GLY A 4 5.96 -59.60 -33.00
N ILE A 5 6.82 -58.60 -33.21
CA ILE A 5 8.10 -58.68 -33.95
C ILE A 5 8.94 -57.43 -33.61
N ALA A 6 10.07 -57.68 -32.96
CA ALA A 6 11.25 -56.84 -32.94
C ALA A 6 12.27 -57.49 -33.87
N VAL A 7 13.04 -56.72 -34.65
CA VAL A 7 14.37 -57.11 -35.15
C VAL A 7 15.25 -55.86 -35.18
N LEU A 8 16.50 -56.10 -34.75
CA LEU A 8 17.60 -55.22 -34.39
C LEU A 8 18.79 -55.50 -35.36
N LEU A 9 19.83 -54.65 -35.30
CA LEU A 9 21.22 -54.81 -35.81
C LEU A 9 21.49 -54.51 -37.32
N THR A 10 22.56 -53.81 -37.78
CA THR A 10 23.74 -53.15 -37.18
C THR A 10 24.59 -52.37 -38.24
N LEU A 11 25.42 -51.42 -37.75
CA LEU A 11 26.73 -50.88 -38.24
C LEU A 11 26.77 -50.14 -39.61
N ILE A 12 27.50 -49.02 -39.78
CA ILE A 12 28.98 -48.86 -39.71
C ILE A 12 29.37 -47.40 -39.38
N MET A 13 30.48 -47.25 -38.63
CA MET A 13 31.22 -46.04 -38.26
C MET A 13 31.89 -45.30 -39.44
N SER A 14 32.06 -43.98 -39.31
CA SER A 14 33.31 -43.32 -39.75
C SER A 14 33.57 -42.03 -38.96
N PHE A 15 34.82 -41.97 -38.48
CA PHE A 15 35.47 -40.98 -37.63
C PHE A 15 35.70 -39.61 -38.28
N SER A 16 35.73 -38.56 -37.46
CA SER A 16 36.79 -37.54 -37.55
C SER A 16 37.02 -36.88 -36.18
N LEU A 17 38.25 -37.08 -35.69
CA LEU A 17 38.86 -36.54 -34.46
C LEU A 17 39.33 -35.10 -34.66
N VAL A 18 39.18 -34.25 -33.64
CA VAL A 18 40.27 -33.39 -33.12
C VAL A 18 40.05 -33.21 -31.61
N ALA A 19 41.12 -33.45 -30.84
CA ALA A 19 41.22 -33.33 -29.40
C ALA A 19 42.17 -32.19 -29.02
N CYS A 20 41.98 -31.62 -27.81
CA CYS A 20 42.95 -31.04 -26.85
C CYS A 20 42.22 -29.97 -26.02
N GLN A 21 42.40 -29.75 -24.72
CA GLN A 21 42.95 -30.48 -23.57
C GLN A 21 42.67 -29.54 -22.38
N GLU A 22 42.06 -30.03 -21.31
CA GLU A 22 41.81 -29.28 -20.07
C GLU A 22 43.10 -29.04 -19.27
N LYS A 23 43.14 -27.92 -18.54
CA LYS A 23 44.11 -27.65 -17.49
C LYS A 23 43.38 -27.21 -16.22
N ALA A 24 43.58 -27.97 -15.15
CA ALA A 24 43.12 -27.67 -13.80
C ALA A 24 44.03 -26.63 -13.14
N GLU A 25 43.49 -25.84 -12.20
CA GLU A 25 44.28 -25.15 -11.17
C GLU A 25 43.50 -25.03 -9.85
N GLU A 26 44.27 -25.09 -8.77
CA GLU A 26 43.92 -25.43 -7.38
C GLU A 26 43.30 -24.29 -6.56
N VAL A 27 42.70 -24.71 -5.43
CA VAL A 27 42.16 -23.91 -4.33
C VAL A 27 43.28 -23.23 -3.53
N SER A 28 43.12 -21.95 -3.21
CA SER A 28 43.83 -21.28 -2.11
C SER A 28 42.83 -20.48 -1.26
N ASN A 29 42.69 -20.89 0.01
CA ASN A 29 42.10 -20.09 1.07
C ASN A 29 42.91 -18.81 1.28
N ASN A 30 42.25 -17.66 1.43
CA ASN A 30 42.68 -16.57 2.30
C ASN A 30 41.51 -15.62 2.59
N THR A 31 41.21 -15.47 3.88
CA THR A 31 40.31 -14.47 4.47
C THR A 31 40.79 -13.04 4.16
N PRO A 32 39.90 -12.06 3.88
CA PRO A 32 40.27 -10.66 3.96
C PRO A 32 39.87 -10.05 5.30
N GLU A 33 40.88 -9.49 5.96
CA GLU A 33 40.78 -8.50 7.04
C GLU A 33 39.91 -7.30 6.65
N SER A 34 39.16 -6.82 7.64
CA SER A 34 38.42 -5.57 7.66
C SER A 34 39.34 -4.35 7.62
N THR A 35 39.10 -3.41 6.70
CA THR A 35 39.57 -2.02 6.80
C THR A 35 38.46 -1.09 6.31
N PRO A 36 38.28 0.11 6.91
CA PRO A 36 37.02 0.85 6.86
C PRO A 36 36.86 1.61 5.55
N VAL A 37 35.66 1.55 4.99
CA VAL A 37 35.25 2.38 3.85
C VAL A 37 34.92 3.78 4.38
N VAL A 38 35.83 4.71 4.14
CA VAL A 38 35.59 6.15 4.24
C VAL A 38 34.72 6.55 3.06
N GLY A 39 33.66 7.32 3.32
CA GLY A 39 32.66 7.71 2.33
C GLY A 39 33.23 8.45 1.13
N GLU A 40 32.82 8.02 -0.05
CA GLU A 40 32.91 8.81 -1.27
C GLU A 40 31.68 9.73 -1.34
N GLU A 41 31.93 11.04 -1.39
CA GLU A 41 30.98 12.02 -1.89
C GLU A 41 30.58 11.63 -3.31
N GLN A 42 29.32 11.25 -3.51
CA GLN A 42 28.73 11.19 -4.85
C GLN A 42 28.58 12.62 -5.37
N THR A 43 29.52 13.04 -6.21
CA THR A 43 29.34 14.18 -7.10
C THR A 43 28.19 13.88 -8.06
N GLY A 44 27.12 14.68 -7.97
CA GLY A 44 25.87 14.50 -8.71
C GLY A 44 26.07 14.39 -10.22
N GLU A 45 25.50 13.33 -10.78
CA GLU A 45 25.25 13.21 -12.21
C GLU A 45 24.17 14.23 -12.58
N VAL A 46 24.49 15.14 -13.50
CA VAL A 46 23.55 16.17 -13.96
C VAL A 46 22.41 15.47 -14.69
N ALA A 47 21.17 15.64 -14.22
CA ALA A 47 20.00 15.07 -14.86
C ALA A 47 19.84 15.68 -16.27
N ASN A 48 19.87 14.85 -17.32
CA ASN A 48 19.87 15.27 -18.73
C ASN A 48 18.46 15.47 -19.32
N GLY A 49 17.41 15.62 -18.51
CA GLY A 49 16.04 15.79 -18.98
C GLY A 49 15.67 17.26 -19.22
N GLU A 50 15.19 17.60 -20.43
CA GLU A 50 14.61 18.92 -20.71
C GLU A 50 13.26 19.08 -19.99
N ILE A 51 13.15 20.08 -19.11
CA ILE A 51 11.90 20.37 -18.38
C ILE A 51 10.82 20.79 -19.39
N PRO A 52 9.63 20.15 -19.39
CA PRO A 52 8.57 20.50 -20.32
C PRO A 52 8.20 22.00 -20.22
N SER A 53 8.04 22.67 -21.37
CA SER A 53 7.67 24.11 -21.42
C SER A 53 6.35 24.45 -20.70
N ALA A 54 5.49 23.45 -20.50
CA ALA A 54 4.28 23.59 -19.68
C ALA A 54 4.59 23.85 -18.19
N ILE A 55 5.78 23.47 -17.72
CA ILE A 55 6.23 23.49 -16.32
C ILE A 55 7.42 24.44 -16.12
N GLU A 56 8.35 24.49 -17.08
CA GLU A 56 9.60 25.23 -16.97
C GLU A 56 9.40 26.70 -16.55
N GLY A 57 10.09 27.10 -15.48
CA GLY A 57 10.07 28.47 -14.95
C GLY A 57 8.75 28.91 -14.30
N LYS A 58 7.81 27.99 -14.04
CA LYS A 58 6.53 28.28 -13.39
C LYS A 58 6.50 27.77 -11.95
N VAL A 59 5.83 28.53 -11.09
CA VAL A 59 5.41 28.04 -9.77
C VAL A 59 4.05 27.37 -9.93
N LEU A 60 4.04 26.04 -9.91
CA LEU A 60 2.82 25.25 -10.03
C LEU A 60 2.00 25.31 -8.74
N LYS A 61 0.67 25.32 -8.87
CA LYS A 61 -0.28 25.37 -7.76
C LYS A 61 -1.17 24.15 -7.76
N MET A 62 -1.16 23.39 -6.67
CA MET A 62 -1.98 22.19 -6.54
C MET A 62 -2.86 22.26 -5.30
N ALA A 63 -4.02 21.61 -5.35
CA ALA A 63 -4.91 21.48 -4.20
C ALA A 63 -5.08 20.02 -3.81
N LEU A 64 -4.68 19.65 -2.60
CA LEU A 64 -5.05 18.40 -1.95
C LEU A 64 -6.35 18.59 -1.17
N ILE A 65 -7.40 17.89 -1.57
CA ILE A 65 -8.72 17.91 -0.94
C ILE A 65 -8.99 16.51 -0.38
N LYS A 66 -9.13 16.42 0.95
CA LYS A 66 -9.21 15.13 1.66
C LYS A 66 -10.46 15.05 2.52
N GLU A 67 -11.06 13.87 2.59
CA GLU A 67 -12.27 13.63 3.39
C GLU A 67 -12.00 13.81 4.89
N TRP A 68 -10.93 13.20 5.42
CA TRP A 68 -10.43 13.40 6.79
C TRP A 68 -8.89 13.47 6.80
N GLY A 69 -8.26 13.67 7.96
CA GLY A 69 -6.79 13.75 8.08
C GLY A 69 -6.19 13.23 9.37
N THR A 70 -7.00 12.59 10.21
CA THR A 70 -6.57 11.97 11.47
C THR A 70 -6.18 10.51 11.25
N GLY A 71 -5.36 9.97 12.14
CA GLY A 71 -4.78 8.62 12.04
C GLY A 71 -3.40 8.64 11.39
N THR A 72 -2.51 7.75 11.83
CA THR A 72 -1.10 7.76 11.42
C THR A 72 -0.92 7.56 9.91
N HIS A 73 -1.74 6.68 9.32
CA HIS A 73 -1.76 6.46 7.87
C HIS A 73 -2.02 7.77 7.09
N MET A 74 -3.08 8.50 7.42
CA MET A 74 -3.45 9.74 6.75
C MET A 74 -2.41 10.85 6.96
N ILE A 75 -1.84 10.95 8.16
CA ILE A 75 -0.79 11.93 8.44
C ILE A 75 0.45 11.64 7.57
N THR A 76 0.83 10.36 7.46
CA THR A 76 1.96 9.92 6.64
C THR A 76 1.72 10.17 5.15
N HIS A 77 0.51 9.87 4.66
CA HIS A 77 0.09 10.20 3.30
C HIS A 77 0.20 11.70 2.99
N ILE A 78 -0.38 12.55 3.85
CA ILE A 78 -0.36 14.00 3.67
C ILE A 78 1.07 14.54 3.68
N ASN A 79 1.93 14.01 4.55
CA ASN A 79 3.34 14.39 4.59
C ASN A 79 4.07 13.95 3.31
N GLY A 80 3.78 12.77 2.77
CA GLY A 80 4.29 12.33 1.47
C GLY A 80 3.93 13.30 0.34
N VAL A 81 2.66 13.74 0.27
CA VAL A 81 2.22 14.75 -0.72
C VAL A 81 2.96 16.08 -0.52
N LYS A 82 3.05 16.57 0.73
CA LYS A 82 3.72 17.85 1.04
C LYS A 82 5.21 17.83 0.69
N ASN A 83 5.91 16.76 1.06
CA ASN A 83 7.34 16.63 0.83
C ASN A 83 7.64 16.50 -0.66
N GLU A 84 6.87 15.71 -1.40
CA GLU A 84 7.05 15.59 -2.85
C GLU A 84 6.66 16.89 -3.58
N ALA A 85 5.63 17.61 -3.11
CA ALA A 85 5.30 18.93 -3.65
C ALA A 85 6.45 19.93 -3.43
N ALA A 86 7.01 19.98 -2.22
CA ALA A 86 8.13 20.85 -1.88
C ALA A 86 9.39 20.51 -2.70
N ARG A 87 9.65 19.22 -2.95
CA ARG A 87 10.76 18.72 -3.78
C ARG A 87 10.77 19.32 -5.19
N TYR A 88 9.59 19.61 -5.75
CA TYR A 88 9.45 20.21 -7.08
C TYR A 88 8.99 21.68 -7.06
N GLY A 89 9.09 22.36 -5.91
CA GLY A 89 8.75 23.78 -5.78
C GLY A 89 7.27 24.12 -5.98
N ILE A 90 6.38 23.14 -5.74
CA ILE A 90 4.93 23.27 -5.94
C ILE A 90 4.28 23.96 -4.73
N GLU A 91 3.48 24.99 -4.98
CA GLU A 91 2.59 25.60 -3.98
C GLU A 91 1.38 24.68 -3.73
N LEU A 92 1.39 23.97 -2.60
CA LEU A 92 0.32 23.05 -2.23
C LEU A 92 -0.67 23.69 -1.24
N SER A 93 -1.95 23.74 -1.63
CA SER A 93 -3.06 24.00 -0.72
C SER A 93 -3.63 22.69 -0.18
N VAL A 94 -3.76 22.55 1.14
CA VAL A 94 -4.35 21.36 1.77
C VAL A 94 -5.68 21.72 2.43
N ILE A 95 -6.75 21.06 2.00
CA ILE A 95 -8.13 21.31 2.43
C ILE A 95 -8.64 20.06 3.15
N ASP A 96 -8.92 20.20 4.45
CA ASP A 96 -9.58 19.18 5.25
C ASP A 96 -11.10 19.37 5.21
N ALA A 97 -11.82 18.38 4.67
CA ALA A 97 -13.26 18.41 4.62
C ALA A 97 -13.94 17.98 5.93
N ASN A 98 -13.20 17.37 6.88
CA ASN A 98 -13.75 16.88 8.15
C ASN A 98 -15.02 16.02 7.98
N ASN A 99 -14.95 15.04 7.08
CA ASN A 99 -16.02 14.13 6.67
C ASN A 99 -17.23 14.81 6.00
N ASP A 100 -17.12 16.07 5.56
CA ASP A 100 -18.18 16.79 4.84
C ASP A 100 -17.96 16.74 3.32
N LEU A 101 -18.75 15.91 2.63
CA LEU A 101 -18.67 15.76 1.18
C LEU A 101 -19.07 17.03 0.41
N ALA A 102 -19.93 17.88 0.98
CA ALA A 102 -20.26 19.17 0.37
C ALA A 102 -19.06 20.13 0.43
N LYS A 103 -18.31 20.10 1.54
CA LYS A 103 -17.06 20.85 1.67
C LYS A 103 -15.96 20.33 0.73
N MET A 104 -15.91 19.01 0.47
CA MET A 104 -15.03 18.48 -0.59
C MET A 104 -15.42 19.01 -1.97
N ALA A 105 -16.70 18.99 -2.32
CA ALA A 105 -17.19 19.54 -3.60
C ALA A 105 -16.89 21.03 -3.73
N GLU A 106 -17.09 21.81 -2.66
CA GLU A 106 -16.72 23.23 -2.60
C GLU A 106 -15.20 23.43 -2.77
N GLY A 107 -14.39 22.59 -2.15
CA GLY A 107 -12.93 22.57 -2.32
C GLY A 107 -12.52 22.39 -3.79
N ILE A 108 -13.20 21.49 -4.51
CA ILE A 108 -12.96 21.24 -5.93
C ILE A 108 -13.38 22.47 -6.76
N ASP A 109 -14.59 23.00 -6.55
CA ASP A 109 -15.09 24.19 -7.24
C ASP A 109 -14.19 25.42 -6.98
N ASN A 110 -13.64 25.56 -5.77
CA ASN A 110 -12.68 26.59 -5.41
C ASN A 110 -11.34 26.40 -6.12
N ALA A 111 -10.83 25.17 -6.23
CA ALA A 111 -9.61 24.89 -6.98
C ALA A 111 -9.77 25.24 -8.47
N VAL A 112 -10.93 24.95 -9.06
CA VAL A 112 -11.28 25.36 -10.43
C VAL A 112 -11.32 26.88 -10.56
N THR A 113 -12.02 27.57 -9.66
CA THR A 113 -12.14 29.04 -9.66
C THR A 113 -10.79 29.73 -9.55
N ASN A 114 -9.91 29.20 -8.70
CA ASN A 114 -8.55 29.71 -8.50
C ASN A 114 -7.55 29.22 -9.57
N LYS A 115 -8.00 28.45 -10.56
CA LYS A 115 -7.18 27.93 -11.67
C LYS A 115 -5.95 27.17 -11.17
N MET A 116 -6.15 26.28 -10.20
CA MET A 116 -5.10 25.35 -9.78
C MET A 116 -4.64 24.51 -10.97
N ASP A 117 -3.36 24.22 -11.03
CA ASP A 117 -2.77 23.42 -12.11
C ASP A 117 -3.19 21.95 -11.99
N ALA A 118 -3.33 21.42 -10.77
CA ALA A 118 -3.86 20.09 -10.54
C ALA A 118 -4.68 19.98 -9.25
N ILE A 119 -5.57 19.00 -9.20
CA ILE A 119 -6.35 18.64 -8.02
C ILE A 119 -5.99 17.22 -7.60
N LEU A 120 -5.66 17.06 -6.32
CA LEU A 120 -5.43 15.78 -5.67
C LEU A 120 -6.61 15.52 -4.74
N LEU A 121 -7.24 14.35 -4.87
CA LEU A 121 -8.30 13.92 -3.96
C LEU A 121 -7.80 12.78 -3.09
N SER A 122 -8.16 12.80 -1.81
CA SER A 122 -8.01 11.65 -0.92
C SER A 122 -9.38 11.28 -0.38
N HIS A 123 -9.82 10.06 -0.72
CA HIS A 123 -11.12 9.50 -0.40
C HIS A 123 -12.29 10.30 -1.01
N GLY A 124 -13.45 10.35 -0.33
CA GLY A 124 -14.71 10.90 -0.80
C GLY A 124 -15.69 9.83 -1.29
N LYS A 125 -16.77 10.28 -1.93
CA LYS A 125 -17.79 9.42 -2.55
C LYS A 125 -18.10 9.88 -3.96
N ALA A 126 -18.11 8.93 -4.90
CA ALA A 126 -18.31 9.22 -6.32
C ALA A 126 -19.67 9.87 -6.59
N ASP A 127 -20.74 9.39 -5.95
CA ASP A 127 -22.10 9.91 -6.08
C ASP A 127 -22.21 11.39 -5.68
N ALA A 128 -21.49 11.82 -4.65
CA ALA A 128 -21.47 13.20 -4.19
C ALA A 128 -20.52 14.11 -4.99
N LEU A 129 -19.40 13.58 -5.48
CA LEU A 129 -18.30 14.38 -6.02
C LEU A 129 -18.21 14.40 -7.55
N THR A 130 -18.89 13.49 -8.26
CA THR A 130 -18.76 13.35 -9.74
C THR A 130 -18.99 14.67 -10.47
N GLY A 131 -20.03 15.44 -10.09
CA GLY A 131 -20.32 16.71 -10.75
C GLY A 131 -19.20 17.75 -10.59
N ALA A 132 -18.57 17.84 -9.42
CA ALA A 132 -17.46 18.75 -9.19
C ALA A 132 -16.18 18.29 -9.93
N VAL A 133 -15.90 16.98 -9.93
CA VAL A 133 -14.77 16.41 -10.68
C VAL A 133 -14.92 16.63 -12.19
N GLN A 134 -16.12 16.46 -12.73
CA GLN A 134 -16.40 16.74 -14.14
C GLN A 134 -16.10 18.20 -14.51
N LYS A 135 -16.53 19.17 -13.70
CA LYS A 135 -16.20 20.60 -13.92
C LYS A 135 -14.70 20.86 -13.96
N ALA A 136 -13.93 20.23 -13.06
CA ALA A 136 -12.48 20.37 -13.05
C ALA A 136 -11.83 19.83 -14.33
N LEU A 137 -12.27 18.66 -14.79
CA LEU A 137 -11.79 18.03 -16.02
C LEU A 137 -12.17 18.84 -17.27
N GLU A 138 -13.39 19.38 -17.32
CA GLU A 138 -13.86 20.27 -18.39
C GLU A 138 -13.05 21.58 -18.45
N ALA A 139 -12.62 22.10 -17.30
CA ALA A 139 -11.67 23.22 -17.21
C ALA A 139 -10.24 22.83 -17.60
N GLY A 140 -9.97 21.55 -17.89
CA GLY A 140 -8.67 21.03 -18.29
C GLY A 140 -7.72 20.75 -17.13
N ILE A 141 -8.20 20.79 -15.89
CA ILE A 141 -7.39 20.54 -14.69
C ILE A 141 -7.34 19.04 -14.44
N PRO A 142 -6.15 18.40 -14.42
CA PRO A 142 -6.03 17.00 -14.04
C PRO A 142 -6.43 16.75 -12.59
N VAL A 143 -7.09 15.61 -12.39
CA VAL A 143 -7.57 15.14 -11.09
C VAL A 143 -6.95 13.79 -10.80
N ILE A 144 -6.10 13.74 -9.76
CA ILE A 144 -5.48 12.50 -9.29
C ILE A 144 -6.17 12.10 -7.99
N VAL A 145 -6.83 10.95 -8.00
CA VAL A 145 -7.70 10.50 -6.92
C VAL A 145 -7.04 9.34 -6.20
N PHE A 146 -6.96 9.40 -4.87
CA PHE A 146 -6.58 8.27 -4.02
C PHE A 146 -7.78 7.72 -3.27
N ASP A 147 -7.95 6.39 -3.31
CA ASP A 147 -8.98 5.64 -2.58
C ASP A 147 -10.42 6.04 -2.91
N ASN A 148 -10.66 6.42 -4.17
CA ASN A 148 -11.99 6.55 -4.74
C ASN A 148 -11.97 6.36 -6.26
N ASP A 149 -13.09 5.89 -6.81
CA ASP A 149 -13.25 5.57 -8.23
C ASP A 149 -14.39 6.40 -8.83
N PHE A 150 -14.12 7.08 -9.95
CA PHE A 150 -15.10 7.91 -10.64
C PHE A 150 -15.39 7.35 -12.04
N ASP A 151 -16.64 7.03 -12.33
CA ASP A 151 -17.07 6.61 -13.66
C ASP A 151 -17.40 7.83 -14.53
N ILE A 152 -16.35 8.56 -14.93
CA ILE A 152 -16.45 9.71 -15.83
C ILE A 152 -15.97 9.26 -17.21
N PRO A 153 -16.73 9.51 -18.29
CA PRO A 153 -16.35 9.10 -19.64
C PRO A 153 -15.09 9.79 -20.20
N GLU A 154 -14.41 9.12 -21.14
CA GLU A 154 -13.15 9.58 -21.76
C GLU A 154 -13.31 10.93 -22.48
N GLU A 155 -14.47 11.18 -23.09
CA GLU A 155 -14.77 12.45 -23.75
C GLU A 155 -14.73 13.65 -22.79
N ILE A 156 -15.00 13.44 -21.50
CA ILE A 156 -14.91 14.46 -20.46
C ILE A 156 -13.50 14.50 -19.90
N HIS A 157 -12.98 13.37 -19.41
CA HIS A 157 -11.71 13.39 -18.68
C HIS A 157 -10.48 13.52 -19.57
N LYS A 158 -10.54 13.16 -20.86
CA LYS A 158 -9.49 13.34 -21.87
C LYS A 158 -8.09 12.90 -21.40
N GLY A 159 -8.03 11.77 -20.70
CA GLY A 159 -6.80 11.23 -20.11
C GLY A 159 -6.25 11.97 -18.88
N LYS A 160 -7.02 12.87 -18.25
CA LYS A 160 -6.60 13.68 -17.09
C LYS A 160 -7.18 13.26 -15.75
N LEU A 161 -7.74 12.06 -15.66
CA LEU A 161 -8.31 11.50 -14.44
C LEU A 161 -7.60 10.19 -14.11
N VAL A 162 -7.08 10.08 -12.88
CA VAL A 162 -6.43 8.86 -12.38
C VAL A 162 -7.08 8.43 -11.08
N SER A 163 -7.29 7.13 -10.94
CA SER A 163 -7.66 6.47 -9.69
C SER A 163 -6.45 5.66 -9.22
N LEU A 164 -5.85 6.12 -8.12
CA LEU A 164 -4.74 5.54 -7.39
C LEU A 164 -5.30 4.80 -6.15
N ASP A 165 -4.79 3.61 -5.86
CA ASP A 165 -5.07 2.92 -4.60
C ASP A 165 -3.86 2.09 -4.13
N GLN A 166 -4.01 1.41 -3.00
CA GLN A 166 -3.00 0.51 -2.41
C GLN A 166 -3.21 -0.96 -2.83
N TYR A 167 -3.90 -1.21 -3.94
CA TYR A 167 -4.34 -2.53 -4.37
C TYR A 167 -5.15 -3.27 -3.29
N ASP A 168 -6.19 -2.63 -2.76
CA ASP A 168 -6.96 -3.12 -1.59
C ASP A 168 -7.55 -4.52 -1.70
N LEU A 169 -7.86 -4.98 -2.92
CA LEU A 169 -8.23 -6.38 -3.17
C LEU A 169 -7.08 -7.33 -2.83
N MET A 170 -5.85 -6.99 -3.22
CA MET A 170 -4.67 -7.77 -2.89
C MET A 170 -4.34 -7.67 -1.40
N MET A 171 -4.41 -6.48 -0.80
CA MET A 171 -4.18 -6.35 0.66
C MET A 171 -5.16 -7.19 1.45
N GLY A 172 -6.46 -7.12 1.13
CA GLY A 172 -7.47 -7.97 1.75
C GLY A 172 -7.17 -9.45 1.55
N LEU A 173 -6.78 -9.88 0.34
CA LEU A 173 -6.42 -11.28 0.09
C LEU A 173 -5.22 -11.72 0.93
N LEU A 174 -4.13 -10.96 0.95
CA LEU A 174 -2.90 -11.30 1.67
C LEU A 174 -3.14 -11.44 3.17
N SER A 175 -3.75 -10.44 3.80
CA SER A 175 -3.98 -10.45 5.26
C SER A 175 -5.04 -11.47 5.68
N GLN A 176 -6.12 -11.65 4.90
CA GLN A 176 -7.15 -12.65 5.20
C GLN A 176 -6.63 -14.07 5.00
N MET A 177 -5.77 -14.30 4.01
CA MET A 177 -5.13 -15.61 3.82
C MET A 177 -4.15 -15.95 4.93
N ALA A 178 -3.46 -14.97 5.53
CA ALA A 178 -2.64 -15.21 6.71
C ALA A 178 -3.48 -15.75 7.89
N LEU A 179 -4.65 -15.15 8.14
CA LEU A 179 -5.60 -15.65 9.13
C LEU A 179 -6.09 -17.07 8.79
N VAL A 180 -6.48 -17.30 7.53
CA VAL A 180 -6.96 -18.62 7.06
C VAL A 180 -5.91 -19.70 7.31
N GLN A 181 -4.64 -19.40 7.04
CA GLN A 181 -3.52 -20.34 7.21
C GLN A 181 -3.29 -20.66 8.69
N GLU A 182 -3.29 -19.66 9.56
CA GLU A 182 -3.18 -19.86 11.02
C GLU A 182 -4.28 -20.78 11.57
N LEU A 183 -5.48 -20.66 11.03
CA LEU A 183 -6.64 -21.43 11.46
C LEU A 183 -6.82 -22.77 10.72
N ASP A 184 -5.89 -23.15 9.83
CA ASP A 184 -6.06 -24.30 8.92
C ASP A 184 -7.43 -24.30 8.20
N GLY A 185 -7.94 -23.10 7.86
CA GLY A 185 -9.22 -22.88 7.19
C GLY A 185 -10.48 -23.12 8.04
N LYS A 186 -10.36 -23.23 9.37
CA LYS A 186 -11.51 -23.46 10.27
C LYS A 186 -11.40 -22.72 11.61
N GLY A 187 -12.51 -22.15 12.07
CA GLY A 187 -12.55 -21.46 13.37
C GLY A 187 -13.52 -20.30 13.41
N ASN A 188 -13.76 -19.80 14.61
CA ASN A 188 -14.64 -18.68 14.91
C ASN A 188 -13.87 -17.36 14.82
N VAL A 189 -14.32 -16.48 13.93
CA VAL A 189 -13.66 -15.20 13.65
C VAL A 189 -14.54 -14.04 14.10
N VAL A 190 -13.95 -13.08 14.80
CA VAL A 190 -14.52 -11.73 14.91
C VAL A 190 -13.97 -10.90 13.76
N TYR A 191 -14.85 -10.47 12.86
CA TYR A 191 -14.49 -9.70 11.68
C TYR A 191 -14.82 -8.22 11.89
N ASN A 192 -13.92 -7.31 11.55
CA ASN A 192 -14.23 -5.90 11.46
C ASN A 192 -14.58 -5.50 10.02
N ARG A 193 -15.67 -4.75 9.88
CA ARG A 193 -16.10 -4.11 8.64
C ARG A 193 -16.08 -2.58 8.84
N VAL A 194 -15.79 -1.85 7.78
CA VAL A 194 -16.06 -0.41 7.70
C VAL A 194 -16.81 -0.17 6.41
N ALA A 195 -18.11 0.09 6.50
CA ALA A 195 -18.99 0.26 5.34
C ALA A 195 -18.72 1.55 4.56
N ASN A 196 -19.01 1.53 3.26
CA ASN A 196 -19.11 2.72 2.42
C ASN A 196 -17.80 3.51 2.32
N VAL A 197 -16.66 2.85 2.52
CA VAL A 197 -15.33 3.41 2.34
C VAL A 197 -14.65 2.55 1.28
N PRO A 198 -14.31 3.11 0.09
CA PRO A 198 -13.88 2.31 -1.05
C PRO A 198 -12.76 1.27 -0.78
N PRO A 199 -11.66 1.59 -0.08
CA PRO A 199 -10.62 0.59 0.21
C PRO A 199 -11.14 -0.56 1.09
N THR A 200 -11.89 -0.27 2.14
CA THR A 200 -12.42 -1.31 3.05
C THR A 200 -13.55 -2.13 2.43
N ASP A 201 -14.36 -1.53 1.54
CA ASP A 201 -15.35 -2.25 0.74
C ASP A 201 -14.67 -3.21 -0.26
N LYS A 202 -13.54 -2.81 -0.88
CA LYS A 202 -12.71 -3.71 -1.71
C LYS A 202 -12.17 -4.88 -0.88
N ARG A 203 -11.58 -4.62 0.29
CA ARG A 203 -11.08 -5.66 1.23
C ARG A 203 -12.21 -6.62 1.64
N HIS A 204 -13.39 -6.11 1.94
CA HIS A 204 -14.57 -6.90 2.34
C HIS A 204 -15.14 -7.76 1.20
N ARG A 205 -15.09 -7.28 -0.05
CA ARG A 205 -15.50 -8.10 -1.21
C ARG A 205 -14.67 -9.37 -1.35
N ILE A 206 -13.39 -9.34 -0.98
CA ILE A 206 -12.54 -10.55 -0.96
C ILE A 206 -12.98 -11.49 0.16
N TRP A 207 -13.29 -10.95 1.34
CA TRP A 207 -13.75 -11.75 2.47
C TRP A 207 -15.04 -12.51 2.14
N GLU A 208 -16.09 -11.79 1.73
CA GLU A 208 -17.42 -12.36 1.44
C GLU A 208 -17.46 -13.18 0.16
N GLY A 209 -16.77 -12.71 -0.89
CA GLY A 209 -16.85 -13.31 -2.23
C GLY A 209 -15.79 -14.37 -2.52
N GLY A 210 -14.69 -14.36 -1.78
CA GLY A 210 -13.53 -15.21 -2.01
C GLY A 210 -13.24 -16.14 -0.82
N ILE A 211 -12.98 -15.57 0.35
CA ILE A 211 -12.51 -16.33 1.52
C ILE A 211 -13.61 -17.21 2.11
N LEU A 212 -14.73 -16.64 2.55
CA LEU A 212 -15.80 -17.41 3.20
C LEU A 212 -16.40 -18.52 2.33
N PRO A 213 -16.63 -18.33 1.01
CA PRO A 213 -17.13 -19.40 0.15
C PRO A 213 -16.11 -20.52 -0.10
N THR A 214 -14.81 -20.22 0.00
CA THR A 214 -13.72 -21.19 -0.22
C THR A 214 -13.40 -21.97 1.06
N TYR A 215 -13.36 -21.29 2.21
CA TYR A 215 -13.00 -21.84 3.51
C TYR A 215 -14.24 -21.91 4.42
N THR A 216 -15.15 -22.82 4.08
CA THR A 216 -16.46 -22.95 4.76
C THR A 216 -16.36 -23.42 6.22
N GLY A 217 -15.17 -23.76 6.70
CA GLY A 217 -14.90 -24.05 8.11
C GLY A 217 -14.75 -22.78 8.96
N LEU A 218 -14.57 -21.62 8.34
CA LEU A 218 -14.57 -20.34 9.02
C LEU A 218 -16.00 -19.92 9.37
N ASN A 219 -16.19 -19.50 10.61
CA ASN A 219 -17.47 -19.06 11.14
C ASN A 219 -17.33 -17.62 11.67
N VAL A 220 -17.98 -16.65 11.03
CA VAL A 220 -18.01 -15.28 11.53
C VAL A 220 -19.00 -15.20 12.69
N ILE A 221 -18.49 -15.23 13.91
CA ILE A 221 -19.33 -15.19 15.12
C ILE A 221 -19.75 -13.77 15.51
N ASN A 222 -19.03 -12.76 15.01
CA ASN A 222 -19.42 -11.36 15.14
C ASN A 222 -18.84 -10.50 14.02
N THR A 223 -19.54 -9.42 13.68
CA THR A 223 -19.04 -8.37 12.77
C THR A 223 -19.12 -7.01 13.46
N ILE A 224 -17.98 -6.34 13.61
CA ILE A 224 -17.87 -5.02 14.22
C ILE A 224 -17.77 -3.96 13.11
N ASP A 225 -18.77 -3.09 13.01
CA ASP A 225 -18.81 -1.98 12.04
C ASP A 225 -19.20 -0.67 12.76
N LEU A 226 -18.21 0.19 13.03
CA LEU A 226 -18.35 1.40 13.86
C LEU A 226 -17.98 2.69 13.10
N GLY A 227 -17.81 2.61 11.78
CA GLY A 227 -17.45 3.74 10.91
C GLY A 227 -16.02 4.24 11.08
N THR A 228 -15.77 5.49 10.69
CA THR A 228 -14.43 6.12 10.67
C THR A 228 -14.18 7.10 11.83
N ASP A 229 -15.22 7.44 12.58
CA ASP A 229 -15.12 8.38 13.70
C ASP A 229 -14.56 7.70 14.95
N ASN A 230 -13.37 8.13 15.39
CA ASN A 230 -12.67 7.64 16.59
C ASN A 230 -12.66 6.09 16.72
N PRO A 231 -12.13 5.37 15.71
CA PRO A 231 -12.23 3.91 15.58
C PRO A 231 -11.55 3.15 16.71
N MET A 232 -10.32 3.51 17.09
CA MET A 232 -9.50 2.71 18.02
C MET A 232 -10.17 2.50 19.39
N PRO A 233 -10.62 3.54 20.12
CA PRO A 233 -11.29 3.31 21.41
C PRO A 233 -12.61 2.55 21.27
N LYS A 234 -13.36 2.80 20.19
CA LYS A 234 -14.63 2.10 19.92
C LYS A 234 -14.41 0.62 19.64
N ALA A 235 -13.38 0.28 18.87
CA ALA A 235 -12.97 -1.08 18.56
C ALA A 235 -12.56 -1.85 19.82
N GLN A 236 -11.76 -1.22 20.69
CA GLN A 236 -11.36 -1.80 21.97
C GLN A 236 -12.58 -2.17 22.83
N THR A 237 -13.46 -1.20 23.10
CA THR A 237 -14.66 -1.43 23.92
C THR A 237 -15.58 -2.50 23.33
N ALA A 238 -15.71 -2.54 21.99
CA ALA A 238 -16.52 -3.54 21.32
C ALA A 238 -15.96 -4.96 21.50
N LEU A 239 -14.65 -5.15 21.31
CA LEU A 239 -14.04 -6.47 21.49
C LEU A 239 -14.00 -6.90 22.96
N GLU A 240 -13.69 -5.99 23.90
CA GLU A 240 -13.79 -6.26 25.34
C GLU A 240 -15.19 -6.78 25.71
N THR A 241 -16.23 -6.13 25.18
CA THR A 241 -17.62 -6.57 25.40
C THR A 241 -17.85 -7.98 24.87
N LEU A 242 -17.38 -8.29 23.66
CA LEU A 242 -17.54 -9.62 23.07
C LEU A 242 -16.79 -10.70 23.84
N LEU A 243 -15.59 -10.40 24.35
CA LEU A 243 -14.80 -11.35 25.15
C LEU A 243 -15.54 -11.76 26.43
N THR A 244 -16.33 -10.86 27.04
CA THR A 244 -17.15 -11.22 28.22
C THR A 244 -18.28 -12.21 27.94
N THR A 245 -18.68 -12.38 26.67
CA THR A 245 -19.82 -13.25 26.32
C THR A 245 -19.50 -14.74 26.40
N GLY A 246 -18.24 -15.11 26.61
CA GLY A 246 -17.80 -16.50 26.65
C GLY A 246 -17.78 -17.19 25.28
N ASN A 247 -17.88 -16.43 24.20
CA ASN A 247 -17.72 -16.94 22.84
C ASN A 247 -16.29 -17.46 22.63
N ASP A 248 -16.17 -18.60 21.99
CA ASP A 248 -14.89 -19.14 21.55
C ASP A 248 -14.45 -18.35 20.31
N ILE A 249 -13.50 -17.43 20.46
CA ILE A 249 -12.92 -16.62 19.39
C ILE A 249 -11.54 -17.21 19.05
N ASP A 250 -11.37 -17.69 17.82
CA ASP A 250 -10.13 -18.27 17.34
C ASP A 250 -9.22 -17.24 16.66
N ALA A 251 -9.78 -16.19 16.07
CA ALA A 251 -9.01 -15.07 15.52
C ALA A 251 -9.84 -13.78 15.41
N VAL A 252 -9.14 -12.65 15.34
CA VAL A 252 -9.72 -11.34 15.03
C VAL A 252 -9.12 -10.81 13.73
N TYR A 253 -9.97 -10.25 12.85
CA TYR A 253 -9.52 -9.59 11.63
C TYR A 253 -9.94 -8.12 11.63
N ALA A 254 -8.98 -7.23 11.37
CA ALA A 254 -9.19 -5.79 11.24
C ALA A 254 -8.99 -5.33 9.79
N VAL A 255 -9.95 -4.60 9.22
CA VAL A 255 -9.77 -4.05 7.86
C VAL A 255 -8.87 -2.82 7.83
N TRP A 256 -8.46 -2.27 8.97
CA TRP A 256 -7.71 -1.03 9.12
C TRP A 256 -6.95 -1.01 10.47
N ASP A 257 -5.70 -0.53 10.48
CA ASP A 257 -4.80 -0.51 11.65
C ASP A 257 -5.41 0.14 12.90
N GLU A 258 -6.20 1.21 12.76
CA GLU A 258 -6.84 1.85 13.92
C GLU A 258 -7.81 0.91 14.65
N TYR A 259 -8.54 0.05 13.93
CA TYR A 259 -9.34 -1.01 14.56
C TYR A 259 -8.44 -2.08 15.17
N ALA A 260 -7.35 -2.44 14.48
CA ALA A 260 -6.38 -3.42 14.96
C ALA A 260 -5.74 -2.99 16.29
N LYS A 261 -5.32 -1.73 16.44
CA LYS A 261 -4.80 -1.15 17.70
C LYS A 261 -5.80 -1.29 18.86
N GLY A 262 -7.08 -1.02 18.60
CA GLY A 262 -8.13 -1.18 19.60
C GLY A 262 -8.34 -2.64 19.99
N PHE A 263 -8.39 -3.55 19.00
CA PHE A 263 -8.51 -4.98 19.26
C PHE A 263 -7.30 -5.54 19.99
N TYR A 264 -6.10 -5.16 19.58
CA TYR A 264 -4.84 -5.51 20.24
C TYR A 264 -4.89 -5.22 21.73
N ASN A 265 -5.30 -4.01 22.13
CA ASN A 265 -5.40 -3.65 23.55
C ASN A 265 -6.35 -4.58 24.32
N ALA A 266 -7.50 -4.91 23.74
CA ALA A 266 -8.48 -5.82 24.35
C ALA A 266 -7.93 -7.26 24.44
N LEU A 267 -7.18 -7.71 23.43
CA LEU A 267 -6.59 -9.04 23.37
C LEU A 267 -5.42 -9.21 24.34
N VAL A 268 -4.58 -8.18 24.51
CA VAL A 268 -3.52 -8.17 25.54
C VAL A 268 -4.13 -8.29 26.93
N ALA A 269 -5.17 -7.49 27.23
CA ALA A 269 -5.86 -7.55 28.51
C ALA A 269 -6.52 -8.93 28.75
N GLU A 270 -7.10 -9.54 27.72
CA GLU A 270 -7.63 -10.90 27.79
C GLU A 270 -6.53 -11.93 28.07
N GLN A 271 -5.42 -11.86 27.36
CA GLN A 271 -4.29 -12.77 27.56
C GLN A 271 -3.74 -12.68 28.99
N GLU A 272 -3.62 -11.46 29.54
CA GLU A 272 -3.20 -11.26 30.93
C GLU A 272 -4.20 -11.85 31.94
N ALA A 273 -5.51 -11.76 31.65
CA ALA A 273 -6.57 -12.20 32.54
C ALA A 273 -6.81 -13.72 32.50
N SER A 274 -6.70 -14.35 31.33
CA SER A 274 -7.11 -15.75 31.12
C SER A 274 -6.01 -16.66 30.58
N ASN A 275 -4.83 -16.11 30.26
CA ASN A 275 -3.73 -16.82 29.59
C ASN A 275 -4.14 -17.42 28.23
N ARG A 276 -5.18 -16.85 27.61
CA ARG A 276 -5.65 -17.19 26.26
C ARG A 276 -5.04 -16.23 25.26
N THR A 277 -4.37 -16.76 24.24
CA THR A 277 -3.90 -15.97 23.10
C THR A 277 -4.91 -16.09 21.96
N ILE A 278 -5.29 -14.96 21.38
CA ILE A 278 -6.14 -14.90 20.18
C ILE A 278 -5.37 -14.07 19.14
N PRO A 279 -5.01 -14.65 17.99
CA PRO A 279 -4.26 -13.93 16.96
C PRO A 279 -5.13 -12.88 16.24
N LEU A 280 -4.47 -11.79 15.85
CA LEU A 280 -4.99 -10.62 15.15
C LEU A 280 -4.27 -10.45 13.82
N TYR A 281 -5.05 -10.22 12.78
CA TYR A 281 -4.60 -9.94 11.42
C TYR A 281 -5.21 -8.65 10.91
N SER A 282 -4.45 -7.84 10.19
CA SER A 282 -4.91 -6.50 9.81
C SER A 282 -4.47 -6.03 8.42
N VAL A 283 -4.86 -4.81 8.09
CA VAL A 283 -4.35 -4.02 6.97
C VAL A 283 -3.83 -2.69 7.52
N ASP A 284 -2.87 -2.10 6.82
CA ASP A 284 -2.11 -0.90 7.16
C ASP A 284 -1.06 -1.12 8.26
N ILE A 285 -0.09 -0.21 8.39
CA ILE A 285 0.98 -0.29 9.38
C ILE A 285 1.46 1.12 9.75
N SER A 286 2.02 1.25 10.94
CA SER A 286 2.70 2.43 11.46
C SER A 286 3.81 2.03 12.43
N ASP A 287 4.66 2.97 12.84
CA ASP A 287 5.65 2.73 13.90
C ASP A 287 5.02 2.22 15.20
N GLN A 288 3.81 2.71 15.52
CA GLN A 288 3.06 2.25 16.68
C GLN A 288 2.63 0.78 16.51
N ASP A 289 2.22 0.39 15.30
CA ASP A 289 1.78 -0.98 15.02
C ASP A 289 2.94 -1.95 15.06
N LEU A 290 4.08 -1.59 14.48
CA LEU A 290 5.31 -2.39 14.56
C LEU A 290 5.74 -2.58 16.01
N ALA A 291 5.66 -1.54 16.83
CA ALA A 291 5.94 -1.65 18.26
C ALA A 291 4.97 -2.63 18.96
N MET A 292 3.66 -2.53 18.68
CA MET A 292 2.63 -3.44 19.22
C MET A 292 2.84 -4.89 18.76
N MET A 293 3.11 -5.11 17.47
CA MET A 293 3.46 -6.42 16.92
C MET A 293 4.69 -7.01 17.63
N GLN A 294 5.78 -6.25 17.77
CA GLN A 294 6.98 -6.71 18.47
C GLN A 294 6.77 -6.90 19.99
N ASP A 295 5.80 -6.20 20.59
CA ASP A 295 5.51 -6.31 22.01
C ASP A 295 4.78 -7.59 22.38
N HIS A 296 3.80 -7.98 21.57
CA HIS A 296 3.03 -9.22 21.69
C HIS A 296 2.97 -9.94 20.33
N PRO A 297 4.08 -10.56 19.90
CA PRO A 297 4.18 -11.20 18.59
C PRO A 297 3.22 -12.39 18.44
N GLU A 298 2.75 -12.99 19.53
CA GLU A 298 1.73 -14.03 19.53
C GLU A 298 0.31 -13.51 19.29
N ILE A 299 0.06 -12.21 19.47
CA ILE A 299 -1.24 -11.57 19.23
C ILE A 299 -1.28 -10.99 17.82
N TRP A 300 -0.51 -9.95 17.50
CA TRP A 300 -0.61 -9.29 16.20
C TRP A 300 0.34 -9.94 15.19
N ARG A 301 -0.17 -10.93 14.44
CA ARG A 301 0.64 -11.86 13.65
C ARG A 301 1.06 -11.30 12.30
N ALA A 302 0.18 -10.60 11.60
CA ALA A 302 0.51 -10.00 10.31
C ALA A 302 -0.36 -8.79 9.95
N SER A 303 0.18 -7.90 9.12
CA SER A 303 -0.56 -6.80 8.49
C SER A 303 -0.16 -6.60 7.03
N ALA A 304 -1.13 -6.48 6.13
CA ALA A 304 -0.85 -6.11 4.73
C ALA A 304 -0.78 -4.59 4.59
N ALA A 305 0.26 -4.04 3.96
CA ALA A 305 0.44 -2.60 3.90
C ALA A 305 1.17 -2.11 2.65
N VAL A 306 1.00 -0.81 2.38
CA VAL A 306 1.84 0.02 1.50
C VAL A 306 2.29 1.21 2.34
N ASP A 307 3.50 1.72 2.14
CA ASP A 307 3.92 2.98 2.78
C ASP A 307 3.06 4.16 2.26
N PRO A 308 2.27 4.82 3.11
CA PRO A 308 1.43 5.94 2.69
C PRO A 308 2.22 7.14 2.15
N THR A 309 3.49 7.27 2.51
CA THR A 309 4.40 8.29 1.96
C THR A 309 4.51 8.15 0.44
N VAL A 310 4.68 6.91 -0.04
CA VAL A 310 4.81 6.58 -1.46
C VAL A 310 3.53 6.89 -2.22
N VAL A 311 2.36 6.64 -1.61
CA VAL A 311 1.06 7.04 -2.17
C VAL A 311 1.03 8.54 -2.46
N GLY A 312 1.46 9.36 -1.49
CA GLY A 312 1.50 10.81 -1.65
C GLY A 312 2.48 11.28 -2.73
N GLN A 313 3.65 10.64 -2.81
CA GLN A 313 4.64 10.94 -3.84
C GLN A 313 4.11 10.65 -5.25
N VAL A 314 3.52 9.47 -5.45
CA VAL A 314 2.96 9.06 -6.75
C VAL A 314 1.84 9.99 -7.21
N GLN A 315 1.02 10.53 -6.29
CA GLN A 315 0.00 11.51 -6.65
C GLN A 315 0.59 12.77 -7.30
N ILE A 316 1.65 13.32 -6.69
CA ILE A 316 2.33 14.51 -7.22
C ILE A 316 2.98 14.20 -8.57
N ARG A 317 3.66 13.05 -8.70
CA ARG A 317 4.31 12.65 -9.96
C ARG A 317 3.30 12.48 -11.09
N LEU A 318 2.17 11.83 -10.83
CA LEU A 318 1.09 11.69 -11.82
C LEU A 318 0.49 13.04 -12.23
N ALA A 319 0.31 13.97 -11.29
CA ALA A 319 -0.13 15.33 -11.59
C ALA A 319 0.88 16.07 -12.48
N LEU A 320 2.17 15.97 -12.18
CA LEU A 320 3.25 16.53 -12.98
C LEU A 320 3.30 15.93 -14.40
N LYS A 321 3.19 14.61 -14.55
CA LYS A 321 3.09 13.96 -15.88
C LYS A 321 1.89 14.46 -16.67
N ALA A 322 0.73 14.61 -16.02
CA ALA A 322 -0.47 15.15 -16.65
C ALA A 322 -0.26 16.59 -17.15
N LEU A 323 0.46 17.42 -16.39
CA LEU A 323 0.81 18.79 -16.76
C LEU A 323 1.85 18.86 -17.88
N ALA A 324 2.78 17.92 -17.92
CA ALA A 324 3.74 17.74 -19.02
C ALA A 324 3.07 17.30 -20.33
N GLY A 325 1.77 16.95 -20.31
CA GLY A 325 1.04 16.45 -21.47
C GLY A 325 1.35 14.98 -21.78
N GLU A 326 1.95 14.27 -20.82
CA GLU A 326 2.27 12.87 -20.95
C GLU A 326 1.05 11.99 -20.67
N LYS A 327 1.08 10.77 -21.21
CA LYS A 327 0.02 9.79 -20.95
C LYS A 327 0.16 9.26 -19.52
N ILE A 328 -0.91 9.40 -18.74
CA ILE A 328 -1.07 8.82 -17.41
C ILE A 328 -2.06 7.65 -17.46
N PRO A 329 -1.93 6.64 -16.58
CA PRO A 329 -2.88 5.53 -16.52
C PRO A 329 -4.24 5.99 -15.97
N ARG A 330 -5.34 5.34 -16.37
CA ARG A 330 -6.65 5.59 -15.73
C ARG A 330 -6.67 5.03 -14.31
N TYR A 331 -6.05 3.87 -14.09
CA TYR A 331 -5.96 3.18 -12.80
C TYR A 331 -4.52 2.81 -12.52
N TYR A 332 -4.08 3.00 -11.29
CA TYR A 332 -2.77 2.55 -10.84
C TYR A 332 -2.87 2.11 -9.37
N SER A 333 -2.31 0.94 -9.07
CA SER A 333 -2.37 0.35 -7.75
C SER A 333 -0.95 0.12 -7.24
N LEU A 334 -0.66 0.66 -6.06
CA LEU A 334 0.61 0.40 -5.39
C LEU A 334 0.63 -1.03 -4.86
N LYS A 335 1.75 -1.72 -5.09
CA LYS A 335 1.91 -3.11 -4.67
C LYS A 335 2.08 -3.18 -3.15
N PRO A 336 1.21 -3.91 -2.43
CA PRO A 336 1.37 -4.11 -1.00
C PRO A 336 2.38 -5.21 -0.68
N VAL A 337 2.85 -5.20 0.56
CA VAL A 337 3.59 -6.28 1.20
C VAL A 337 2.75 -6.84 2.34
N LEU A 338 2.96 -8.11 2.70
CA LEU A 338 2.39 -8.71 3.91
C LEU A 338 3.49 -8.76 4.96
N ILE A 339 3.35 -7.94 5.99
CA ILE A 339 4.33 -7.85 7.08
C ILE A 339 3.98 -8.90 8.12
N HIS A 340 4.83 -9.91 8.29
CA HIS A 340 4.73 -10.87 9.40
C HIS A 340 5.59 -10.42 10.56
N VAL A 341 5.09 -10.59 11.79
CA VAL A 341 5.88 -10.27 12.98
C VAL A 341 7.10 -11.17 13.12
N ASP A 342 7.02 -12.41 12.62
CA ASP A 342 8.11 -13.38 12.68
C ASP A 342 9.29 -13.03 11.74
N ASP A 343 9.09 -12.12 10.79
CA ASP A 343 10.17 -11.60 9.93
C ASP A 343 10.99 -10.50 10.63
N LEU A 344 10.48 -9.96 11.75
CA LEU A 344 11.10 -8.85 12.48
C LEU A 344 11.97 -9.37 13.63
N PRO A 345 13.07 -8.67 13.98
CA PRO A 345 13.83 -8.99 15.18
C PRO A 345 12.95 -8.83 16.43
N SER A 346 13.32 -9.51 17.51
CA SER A 346 12.61 -9.34 18.77
C SER A 346 12.82 -7.92 19.33
N LYS A 347 11.89 -7.48 20.20
CA LYS A 347 11.98 -6.17 20.84
C LYS A 347 13.26 -5.92 21.65
N ASP A 348 13.85 -6.99 22.18
CA ASP A 348 15.09 -6.94 22.96
C ASP A 348 16.34 -6.76 22.08
N GLU A 349 16.23 -7.10 20.79
CA GLU A 349 17.29 -6.92 19.80
C GLU A 349 17.22 -5.54 19.13
N ARG A 350 16.06 -5.19 18.55
CA ARG A 350 15.86 -3.90 17.87
C ARG A 350 14.39 -3.55 17.78
N ARG A 351 14.04 -2.28 18.02
CA ARG A 351 12.75 -1.72 17.64
C ARG A 351 12.76 -1.33 16.17
N VAL A 352 11.84 -1.91 15.41
CA VAL A 352 11.67 -1.65 13.98
C VAL A 352 10.65 -0.53 13.81
N THR A 353 10.98 0.42 12.95
CA THR A 353 10.09 1.49 12.47
C THR A 353 9.77 1.27 11.00
N MET A 354 8.81 2.02 10.46
CA MET A 354 8.48 2.00 9.04
C MET A 354 9.69 2.32 8.16
N ALA A 355 10.64 3.14 8.63
CA ALA A 355 11.85 3.46 7.88
C ALA A 355 12.78 2.25 7.71
N ASP A 356 12.73 1.30 8.64
CA ASP A 356 13.57 0.10 8.66
C ASP A 356 12.97 -1.04 7.83
N LEU A 357 11.68 -1.00 7.49
CA LEU A 357 10.98 -2.09 6.81
C LEU A 357 11.55 -2.44 5.42
N ALA A 358 12.25 -1.53 4.77
CA ALA A 358 12.96 -1.81 3.51
C ALA A 358 14.11 -2.82 3.67
N GLU A 359 14.62 -3.04 4.89
CA GLU A 359 15.60 -4.09 5.18
C GLU A 359 14.98 -5.50 5.11
N PHE A 360 13.65 -5.60 5.25
CA PHE A 360 12.91 -6.86 5.35
C PHE A 360 12.01 -7.13 4.14
N TYR A 361 11.46 -6.07 3.53
CA TYR A 361 10.49 -6.16 2.44
C TYR A 361 10.95 -5.34 1.23
N GLU A 362 11.28 -6.05 0.15
CA GLU A 362 11.68 -5.43 -1.11
C GLU A 362 10.57 -4.51 -1.64
N GLY A 363 10.94 -3.28 -2.00
CA GLY A 363 10.02 -2.27 -2.52
C GLY A 363 9.24 -1.50 -1.44
N TRP A 364 9.51 -1.72 -0.15
CA TRP A 364 8.95 -0.87 0.89
C TRP A 364 9.54 0.56 0.86
N GLY A 365 8.70 1.56 1.13
CA GLY A 365 9.11 2.96 1.34
C GLY A 365 9.65 3.71 0.13
N SER A 366 9.75 3.06 -1.04
CA SER A 366 10.23 3.72 -2.26
C SER A 366 9.58 3.16 -3.52
N THR A 367 9.39 4.02 -4.51
CA THR A 367 9.06 3.64 -5.88
C THR A 367 9.73 4.59 -6.86
N THR A 368 10.23 4.05 -7.96
CA THR A 368 10.70 4.85 -9.11
C THR A 368 9.57 5.15 -10.09
N ASP A 369 8.37 4.64 -9.83
CA ASP A 369 7.25 4.82 -10.74
C ASP A 369 6.95 6.30 -10.95
N PHE A 370 6.76 6.65 -12.22
CA PHE A 370 6.45 7.99 -12.70
C PHE A 370 7.52 9.05 -12.46
N ILE A 371 8.73 8.67 -12.03
CA ILE A 371 9.89 9.56 -12.05
C ILE A 371 10.41 9.62 -13.48
N GLU A 372 10.54 10.82 -14.01
CA GLU A 372 11.11 11.10 -15.33
C GLU A 372 12.40 11.91 -15.18
N ASP A 373 13.31 11.80 -16.16
CA ASP A 373 14.59 12.52 -16.15
C ASP A 373 14.41 14.04 -15.99
N TRP A 374 13.35 14.60 -16.57
CA TRP A 374 13.05 16.02 -16.46
C TRP A 374 12.53 16.43 -15.08
N MET A 375 11.96 15.51 -14.30
CA MET A 375 11.58 15.78 -12.91
C MET A 375 12.82 15.91 -12.03
N LEU A 376 13.86 15.12 -12.30
CA LEU A 376 15.15 15.27 -11.62
C LEU A 376 15.80 16.63 -11.95
N ALA A 377 15.71 17.07 -13.21
CA ALA A 377 16.14 18.41 -13.60
C ALA A 377 15.28 19.51 -12.95
N LEU A 378 13.96 19.29 -12.82
CA LEU A 378 13.05 20.23 -12.15
C LEU A 378 13.37 20.39 -10.66
N GLU A 379 13.67 19.29 -9.96
CA GLU A 379 14.12 19.30 -8.57
C GLU A 379 15.42 20.11 -8.40
N GLN A 380 16.40 19.90 -9.27
CA GLN A 380 17.68 20.64 -9.23
C GLN A 380 17.52 22.15 -9.51
N ALA A 381 16.41 22.55 -10.14
CA ALA A 381 16.11 23.93 -10.47
C ALA A 381 15.41 24.71 -9.33
N GLN A 382 15.03 24.03 -8.24
CA GLN A 382 14.44 24.66 -7.05
C GLN A 382 15.52 25.05 -6.04
#